data_AF-A0AAV6WB55-F1
#
_entry.id   AF-A0AAV6WB55-F1
#
_cell.length_a   1.000
_cell.length_b   1.000
_cell.length_c   1.000
_cell.angle_alpha   90.00
_cell.angle_beta   90.00
_cell.angle_gamma   90.00
#
_symmetry.space_group_name_H-M   'P 1'
#
loop_
_entity.id
_entity.type
_entity.pdbx_description
1 polymer ?
#
loop_
_entity_poly.entity_id
_entity_poly.type
_entity_poly.pdbx_seq_one_letter_code
_entity_poly.pdbx_strand_id
1 'polypeptide(L)'
;MSMGNDTTWVGKKPLRRVGGMSDALSIAADLGFSVAPPPSQEEIQNLSVGSAEKGDDLVRILRELTAVQRKIADLQVELQGRKEDKNVAHLTHVSEMEKKIETLARITVILKDVIQNKDRIIARLQQPYSLDCIPVEAEYQKQFSELLMKAAGDYGALTASVADFQWSQNFREPPTIWGEMLRPIPVALASCTRFFEAMTAMRESFAKLQTLRVGHSSQRVTGESDCVTPPWRTESNFDVLAIGSLRRQGSSKQEGVI
;
A
#
# COMPACT_ATOMS: atom_id res chain seq x y z
N MET A 1 -99.72 -4.14 -22.96
CA MET A 1 -98.42 -4.71 -23.35
C MET A 1 -98.51 -6.23 -23.23
N SER A 2 -97.95 -6.90 -24.23
CA SER A 2 -97.68 -8.35 -24.44
C SER A 2 -98.32 -9.43 -23.54
N MET A 3 -98.94 -10.40 -24.23
CA MET A 3 -99.11 -11.82 -23.85
C MET A 3 -97.76 -12.49 -23.50
N GLY A 4 -97.64 -13.62 -22.81
CA GLY A 4 -98.58 -14.61 -22.30
C GLY A 4 -97.81 -15.84 -21.78
N ASN A 5 -98.49 -16.64 -20.96
CA ASN A 5 -98.30 -18.05 -20.60
C ASN A 5 -97.03 -18.57 -19.89
N ASP A 6 -97.24 -18.92 -18.62
CA ASP A 6 -97.07 -20.23 -17.99
C ASP A 6 -96.13 -21.26 -18.67
N THR A 7 -95.14 -21.73 -17.91
CA THR A 7 -94.94 -23.18 -17.72
C THR A 7 -94.20 -23.44 -16.40
N THR A 8 -94.99 -23.90 -15.43
CA THR A 8 -94.67 -24.86 -14.37
C THR A 8 -93.30 -25.57 -14.45
N TRP A 9 -92.36 -25.16 -13.60
CA TRP A 9 -91.21 -25.98 -13.20
C TRP A 9 -91.60 -26.84 -11.98
N VAL A 10 -92.45 -27.84 -12.20
CA VAL A 10 -92.75 -28.87 -11.19
C VAL A 10 -91.97 -30.13 -11.52
N GLY A 11 -90.99 -30.42 -10.66
CA GLY A 11 -90.65 -31.77 -10.19
C GLY A 11 -90.29 -32.84 -11.22
N LYS A 12 -88.98 -33.03 -11.44
CA LYS A 12 -88.41 -34.38 -11.57
C LYS A 12 -87.19 -34.51 -10.67
N LYS A 13 -87.20 -35.55 -9.83
CA LYS A 13 -86.12 -35.97 -8.92
C LYS A 13 -84.77 -35.99 -9.66
N PRO A 14 -83.64 -35.61 -9.03
CA PRO A 14 -82.34 -35.80 -9.65
C PRO A 14 -82.08 -37.31 -9.72
N LEU A 15 -82.33 -37.88 -10.89
CA LEU A 15 -82.04 -39.26 -11.20
C LEU A 15 -80.53 -39.35 -11.43
N ARG A 16 -79.80 -39.78 -10.39
CA ARG A 16 -78.37 -40.13 -10.37
C ARG A 16 -77.44 -39.17 -11.14
N ARG A 17 -76.67 -38.38 -10.39
CA ARG A 17 -75.52 -37.61 -10.86
C ARG A 17 -74.50 -38.53 -11.57
N VAL A 18 -74.61 -38.68 -12.89
CA VAL A 18 -73.59 -39.30 -13.74
C VAL A 18 -72.66 -38.17 -14.19
N GLY A 19 -71.35 -38.38 -14.04
CA GLY A 19 -70.31 -37.35 -14.11
C GLY A 19 -70.16 -36.58 -15.44
N GLY A 20 -69.17 -35.67 -15.43
CA GLY A 20 -69.15 -34.40 -16.18
C GLY A 20 -69.44 -34.38 -17.68
N MET A 21 -69.15 -35.44 -18.45
CA MET A 21 -69.43 -35.42 -19.91
C MET A 21 -70.90 -35.72 -20.22
N SER A 22 -71.55 -36.59 -19.46
CA SER A 22 -72.97 -36.93 -19.65
C SER A 22 -73.88 -35.74 -19.33
N ASP A 23 -73.49 -34.94 -18.33
CA ASP A 23 -74.19 -33.71 -17.95
C ASP A 23 -74.02 -32.63 -19.04
N ALA A 24 -72.79 -32.44 -19.54
CA ALA A 24 -72.52 -31.52 -20.64
C ALA A 24 -73.27 -31.88 -21.94
N LEU A 25 -73.34 -33.18 -22.27
CA LEU A 25 -74.10 -33.67 -23.43
C LEU A 25 -75.61 -33.55 -23.23
N SER A 26 -76.12 -33.74 -22.01
CA SER A 26 -77.54 -33.53 -21.69
C SER A 26 -77.91 -32.05 -21.82
N ILE A 27 -77.07 -31.14 -21.30
CA ILE A 27 -77.27 -29.70 -21.45
C ILE A 27 -77.20 -29.29 -22.93
N ALA A 28 -76.27 -29.85 -23.71
CA ALA A 28 -76.17 -29.56 -25.14
C ALA A 28 -77.41 -30.03 -25.92
N ALA A 29 -77.97 -31.19 -25.57
CA ALA A 29 -79.22 -31.69 -26.13
C ALA A 29 -80.42 -30.78 -25.75
N ASP A 30 -80.49 -30.33 -24.49
CA ASP A 30 -81.52 -29.39 -24.01
C ASP A 30 -81.43 -28.01 -24.70
N LEU A 31 -80.23 -27.61 -25.12
CA LEU A 31 -79.97 -26.40 -25.92
C LEU A 31 -80.20 -26.60 -27.43
N GLY A 32 -80.65 -27.78 -27.86
CA GLY A 32 -81.03 -28.08 -29.24
C GLY A 32 -79.87 -28.52 -30.14
N PHE A 33 -78.69 -28.83 -29.60
CA PHE A 33 -77.60 -29.39 -30.38
C PHE A 33 -77.82 -30.90 -30.59
N SER A 34 -77.63 -31.37 -31.83
CA SER A 34 -77.74 -32.79 -32.18
C SER A 34 -76.58 -33.57 -31.57
N VAL A 35 -76.87 -34.33 -30.51
CA VAL A 35 -75.91 -35.24 -29.88
C VAL A 35 -76.02 -36.59 -30.57
N ALA A 36 -74.92 -37.06 -31.15
CA ALA A 36 -74.86 -38.38 -31.79
C ALA A 36 -75.18 -39.50 -30.78
N PRO A 37 -75.93 -40.54 -31.17
CA PRO A 37 -76.19 -41.69 -30.31
C PRO A 37 -74.87 -42.37 -29.92
N PRO A 38 -74.78 -42.98 -28.72
CA PRO A 38 -73.58 -43.70 -28.31
C PRO A 38 -73.25 -44.80 -29.33
N PRO A 39 -71.96 -44.97 -29.70
CA PRO A 39 -71.56 -45.94 -30.72
C PRO A 39 -71.95 -47.35 -30.30
N SER A 40 -72.34 -48.18 -31.27
CA SER A 40 -72.70 -49.57 -31.04
C SER A 40 -71.47 -50.38 -30.62
N GLN A 41 -71.68 -51.44 -29.84
CA GLN A 41 -70.62 -52.24 -29.21
C GLN A 41 -69.62 -52.86 -30.20
N GLU A 42 -70.00 -52.99 -31.48
CA GLU A 42 -69.19 -53.54 -32.57
C GLU A 42 -68.21 -52.50 -33.17
N GLU A 43 -68.59 -51.22 -33.22
CA GLU A 43 -67.70 -50.14 -33.67
C GLU A 43 -66.58 -49.86 -32.66
N ILE A 44 -66.86 -50.06 -31.37
CA ILE A 44 -65.89 -49.91 -30.28
C ILE A 44 -64.80 -51.00 -30.37
N GLN A 45 -65.15 -52.23 -30.78
CA GLN A 45 -64.19 -53.32 -30.95
C GLN A 45 -63.25 -53.11 -32.15
N ASN A 46 -63.77 -52.60 -33.27
CA ASN A 46 -62.96 -52.37 -34.48
C ASN A 46 -61.99 -51.18 -34.34
N LEU A 47 -62.34 -50.17 -33.54
CA LEU A 47 -61.42 -49.09 -33.17
C LEU A 47 -60.34 -49.55 -32.18
N SER A 48 -60.64 -50.55 -31.34
CA SER A 48 -59.73 -51.04 -30.30
C SER A 48 -58.48 -51.74 -30.84
N VAL A 49 -58.53 -52.38 -32.02
CA VAL A 49 -57.41 -53.21 -32.52
C VAL A 49 -56.28 -52.36 -33.13
N GLY A 50 -56.58 -51.21 -33.72
CA GLY A 50 -55.57 -50.26 -34.23
C GLY A 50 -55.23 -49.10 -33.28
N SER A 51 -56.05 -48.89 -32.25
CA SER A 51 -55.88 -47.80 -31.26
C SER A 51 -55.09 -48.21 -30.02
N ALA A 52 -54.91 -49.51 -29.75
CA ALA A 52 -54.18 -50.01 -28.58
C ALA A 52 -52.72 -49.53 -28.57
N GLU A 53 -51.98 -49.70 -29.67
CA GLU A 53 -50.58 -49.26 -29.74
C GLU A 53 -50.41 -47.74 -29.63
N LYS A 54 -51.31 -46.95 -30.26
CA LYS A 54 -51.31 -45.48 -30.13
C LYS A 54 -51.68 -45.02 -28.71
N GLY A 55 -52.56 -45.75 -28.03
CA GLY A 55 -52.92 -45.52 -26.63
C GLY A 55 -51.76 -45.81 -25.68
N ASP A 56 -51.05 -46.91 -25.92
CA ASP A 56 -49.88 -47.31 -25.13
C ASP A 56 -48.70 -46.33 -25.33
N ASP A 57 -48.47 -45.86 -26.55
CA ASP A 57 -47.49 -44.81 -26.85
C ASP A 57 -47.84 -43.48 -26.15
N LEU A 58 -49.11 -43.08 -26.16
CA LEU A 58 -49.58 -41.90 -25.44
C LEU A 58 -49.38 -42.04 -23.93
N VAL A 59 -49.71 -43.20 -23.35
CA VAL A 59 -49.49 -43.49 -21.93
C VAL A 59 -48.00 -43.46 -21.59
N ARG A 60 -47.12 -43.98 -22.45
CA ARG A 60 -45.66 -43.88 -22.29
C ARG A 60 -45.21 -42.43 -22.29
N ILE A 61 -45.62 -41.63 -23.27
CA ILE A 61 -45.27 -40.20 -23.37
C ILE A 61 -45.78 -39.43 -22.15
N LEU A 62 -46.99 -39.70 -21.67
CA LEU A 62 -47.53 -39.04 -20.46
C LEU A 62 -46.72 -39.41 -19.20
N ARG A 63 -46.28 -40.67 -19.07
CA ARG A 63 -45.40 -41.08 -17.96
C ARG A 63 -44.06 -40.40 -18.03
N GLU A 64 -43.45 -40.31 -19.21
CA GLU A 64 -42.20 -39.59 -19.45
C GLU A 64 -42.34 -38.11 -19.15
N LEU A 65 -43.40 -37.46 -19.65
CA LEU A 65 -43.70 -36.06 -19.36
C LEU A 65 -43.86 -35.82 -17.85
N THR A 66 -44.56 -36.72 -17.16
CA THR A 66 -44.71 -36.65 -15.69
C THR A 66 -43.36 -36.81 -14.99
N ALA A 67 -42.48 -37.67 -15.49
CA ALA A 67 -41.13 -37.84 -14.96
C ALA A 67 -40.26 -36.59 -15.18
N VAL A 68 -40.35 -35.98 -16.36
CA VAL A 68 -39.67 -34.71 -16.67
C VAL A 68 -40.22 -33.59 -15.79
N GLN A 69 -41.54 -33.50 -15.62
CA GLN A 69 -42.17 -32.49 -14.77
C GLN A 69 -41.73 -32.61 -13.31
N ARG A 70 -41.55 -33.84 -12.80
CA ARG A 70 -40.98 -34.08 -11.47
C ARG A 70 -39.52 -33.62 -11.39
N LYS A 71 -38.68 -33.98 -12.36
CA LYS A 71 -37.28 -33.53 -12.42
C LYS A 71 -37.15 -32.00 -12.49
N ILE A 72 -38.05 -31.32 -13.21
CA ILE A 72 -38.08 -29.86 -13.27
C ILE A 72 -38.38 -29.28 -11.89
N ALA A 73 -39.35 -29.84 -11.16
CA ALA A 73 -39.66 -29.40 -9.80
C ALA A 73 -38.48 -29.63 -8.85
N ASP A 74 -37.81 -30.78 -8.92
CA ASP A 74 -36.62 -31.09 -8.10
C ASP A 74 -35.49 -30.08 -8.38
N LEU A 75 -35.21 -29.79 -9.66
CA LEU A 75 -34.23 -28.80 -10.06
C LEU A 75 -34.60 -27.39 -9.60
N GLN A 76 -35.87 -27.01 -9.65
CA GLN A 76 -36.34 -25.71 -9.16
C GLN A 76 -36.08 -25.55 -7.66
N VAL A 77 -36.32 -26.60 -6.86
CA VAL A 77 -36.02 -26.61 -5.43
C VAL A 77 -34.52 -26.49 -5.17
N GLU A 78 -33.69 -27.24 -5.91
CA GLU A 78 -32.24 -27.17 -5.74
C GLU A 78 -31.67 -25.79 -6.12
N LEU A 79 -32.13 -25.22 -7.24
CA LEU A 79 -31.69 -23.91 -7.71
C LEU A 79 -32.10 -22.80 -6.71
N GLN A 80 -33.31 -22.89 -6.16
CA GLN A 80 -33.78 -21.99 -5.12
C GLN A 80 -32.96 -22.14 -3.83
N GLY A 81 -32.66 -23.38 -3.41
CA GLY A 81 -31.80 -23.65 -2.26
C GLY A 81 -30.41 -23.06 -2.42
N ARG A 82 -29.77 -23.20 -3.59
CA ARG A 82 -28.45 -22.59 -3.84
C ARG A 82 -28.49 -21.07 -3.91
N LYS A 83 -29.59 -20.49 -4.40
CA LYS A 83 -29.79 -19.04 -4.41
C LYS A 83 -29.91 -18.50 -2.98
N GLU A 84 -30.66 -19.18 -2.13
CA GLU A 84 -30.81 -18.84 -0.71
C GLU A 84 -29.49 -19.01 0.05
N ASP A 85 -28.78 -20.11 -0.18
CA ASP A 85 -27.46 -20.37 0.41
C ASP A 85 -26.46 -19.25 0.06
N LYS A 86 -26.38 -18.86 -1.22
CA LYS A 86 -25.56 -17.71 -1.64
C LYS A 86 -25.97 -16.40 -0.96
N ASN A 87 -27.27 -16.19 -0.73
CA ASN A 87 -27.76 -14.99 -0.06
C ASN A 87 -27.31 -14.92 1.41
N VAL A 88 -27.27 -16.08 2.09
CA VAL A 88 -26.87 -16.15 3.51
C VAL A 88 -25.39 -16.50 3.73
N ALA A 89 -24.65 -16.86 2.68
CA ALA A 89 -23.26 -17.31 2.76
C ALA A 89 -22.33 -16.35 3.52
N HIS A 90 -22.55 -15.03 3.40
CA HIS A 90 -21.76 -14.03 4.13
C HIS A 90 -21.95 -14.05 5.66
N LEU A 91 -22.99 -14.75 6.15
CA LEU A 91 -23.30 -14.96 7.57
C LEU A 91 -23.09 -16.41 8.00
N THR A 92 -23.23 -17.37 7.09
CA THR A 92 -23.17 -18.80 7.41
C THR A 92 -21.84 -19.45 7.08
N HIS A 93 -21.08 -18.90 6.12
CA HIS A 93 -19.82 -19.48 5.70
C HIS A 93 -18.75 -19.28 6.77
N VAL A 94 -18.13 -20.38 7.20
CA VAL A 94 -17.13 -20.40 8.28
C VAL A 94 -16.01 -19.40 8.02
N SER A 95 -15.49 -19.32 6.79
CA SER A 95 -14.41 -18.36 6.47
C SER A 95 -14.83 -16.89 6.59
N GLU A 96 -16.10 -16.54 6.35
CA GLU A 96 -16.58 -15.17 6.56
C GLU A 96 -16.75 -14.86 8.05
N MET A 97 -17.19 -15.85 8.84
CA MET A 97 -17.25 -15.75 10.30
C MET A 97 -15.86 -15.62 10.91
N GLU A 98 -14.88 -16.38 10.44
CA GLU A 98 -13.47 -16.30 10.87
C GLU A 98 -12.89 -14.90 10.61
N LYS A 99 -13.07 -14.34 9.40
CA LYS A 99 -12.64 -12.97 9.09
C LYS A 99 -13.26 -11.93 10.03
N LYS A 100 -14.55 -12.10 10.37
CA LYS A 100 -15.25 -11.21 11.31
C LYS A 100 -14.68 -11.37 12.73
N ILE A 101 -14.43 -12.59 13.19
CA ILE A 101 -13.81 -12.88 14.49
C ILE A 101 -12.42 -12.24 14.57
N GLU A 102 -11.58 -12.39 13.55
CA GLU A 102 -10.26 -11.75 13.50
C GLU A 102 -10.35 -10.24 13.55
N THR A 103 -11.27 -9.65 12.80
CA THR A 103 -11.47 -8.20 12.78
C THR A 103 -11.93 -7.68 14.13
N LEU A 104 -12.89 -8.36 14.76
CA LEU A 104 -13.35 -8.05 16.11
C LEU A 104 -12.24 -8.23 17.15
N ALA A 105 -11.41 -9.26 17.02
CA ALA A 105 -10.26 -9.49 17.90
C ALA A 105 -9.24 -8.34 17.78
N ARG A 106 -8.89 -7.91 16.56
CA ARG A 106 -8.01 -6.77 16.33
C ARG A 106 -8.56 -5.48 16.94
N ILE A 107 -9.85 -5.19 16.69
CA ILE A 107 -10.53 -4.02 17.27
C ILE A 107 -10.52 -4.08 18.80
N THR A 108 -10.79 -5.25 19.37
CA THR A 108 -10.79 -5.48 20.82
C THR A 108 -9.42 -5.20 21.43
N VAL A 109 -8.33 -5.65 20.79
CA VAL A 109 -6.96 -5.37 21.24
C VAL A 109 -6.68 -3.87 21.24
N ILE A 110 -7.03 -3.16 20.16
CA ILE A 110 -6.84 -1.71 20.05
C ILE A 110 -7.63 -0.98 21.14
N LEU A 111 -8.91 -1.30 21.31
CA LEU A 111 -9.74 -0.68 22.35
C LEU A 111 -9.20 -0.96 23.75
N LYS A 112 -8.73 -2.17 24.01
CA LYS A 112 -8.11 -2.52 25.29
C LYS A 112 -6.85 -1.68 25.54
N ASP A 113 -6.01 -1.49 24.53
CA ASP A 113 -4.81 -0.64 24.62
C ASP A 113 -5.18 0.83 24.92
N VAL A 114 -6.18 1.38 24.22
CA VAL A 114 -6.68 2.74 24.48
C VAL A 114 -7.22 2.88 25.92
N ILE A 115 -7.99 1.90 26.40
CA ILE A 115 -8.55 1.91 27.75
C ILE A 115 -7.43 1.80 28.80
N GLN A 116 -6.44 0.93 28.58
CA GLN A 116 -5.30 0.77 29.49
C GLN A 116 -4.42 2.03 29.55
N ASN A 117 -4.30 2.76 28.43
CA ASN A 117 -3.52 3.99 28.35
C ASN A 117 -4.33 5.26 28.63
N LYS A 118 -5.61 5.17 29.01
CA LYS A 118 -6.51 6.33 29.09
C LYS A 118 -5.96 7.46 29.97
N ASP A 119 -5.38 7.15 31.12
CA ASP A 119 -4.92 8.17 32.08
C ASP A 119 -3.66 8.86 31.56
N ARG A 120 -2.80 8.13 30.84
CA ARG A 120 -1.64 8.70 30.14
C ARG A 120 -2.07 9.61 28.99
N ILE A 121 -3.08 9.20 28.21
CA ILE A 121 -3.64 10.01 27.12
C ILE A 121 -4.27 11.28 27.69
N ILE A 122 -5.10 11.15 28.73
CA ILE A 122 -5.73 12.26 29.44
C ILE A 122 -4.66 13.21 29.98
N ALA A 123 -3.63 12.70 30.66
CA ALA A 123 -2.54 13.52 31.17
C ALA A 123 -1.82 14.28 30.04
N ARG A 124 -1.55 13.65 28.90
CA ARG A 124 -0.94 14.31 27.74
C ARG A 124 -1.83 15.37 27.10
N LEU A 125 -3.15 15.16 27.09
CA LEU A 125 -4.11 16.10 26.52
C LEU A 125 -4.43 17.26 27.47
N GLN A 126 -4.42 17.01 28.78
CA GLN A 126 -4.70 18.00 29.82
C GLN A 126 -3.46 18.78 30.26
N GLN A 127 -2.25 18.27 29.99
CA GLN A 127 -1.03 19.05 30.21
C GLN A 127 -1.15 20.36 29.42
N PRO A 128 -1.22 21.53 30.10
CA PRO A 128 -1.09 22.80 29.40
C PRO A 128 0.23 22.73 28.64
N TYR A 129 0.22 23.02 27.34
CA TYR A 129 1.41 22.96 26.47
C TYR A 129 2.59 23.67 27.15
N SER A 130 3.42 22.91 27.88
CA SER A 130 4.53 23.42 28.71
C SER A 130 5.88 23.00 28.13
N LEU A 131 5.90 22.57 26.86
CA LEU A 131 7.11 22.16 26.19
C LEU A 131 7.38 23.15 25.08
N ASP A 132 8.65 23.53 24.91
CA ASP A 132 9.15 24.23 23.74
C ASP A 132 8.78 23.41 22.50
N CYS A 133 7.59 23.68 21.96
CA CYS A 133 7.07 23.01 20.80
C CYS A 133 7.62 23.74 19.58
N ILE A 134 8.30 23.02 18.70
CA ILE A 134 8.62 23.54 17.37
C ILE A 134 7.35 23.38 16.54
N PRO A 135 6.66 24.45 16.13
CA PRO A 135 5.55 24.32 15.20
C PRO A 135 6.07 23.81 13.87
N VAL A 136 5.42 22.78 13.33
CA VAL A 136 5.77 22.17 12.05
C VAL A 136 4.52 22.07 11.20
N GLU A 137 4.56 22.69 10.03
CA GLU A 137 3.49 22.66 9.05
C GLU A 137 3.21 21.22 8.62
N ALA A 138 1.94 20.90 8.36
CA ALA A 138 1.50 19.53 8.06
C ALA A 138 2.26 18.88 6.90
N GLU A 139 2.67 19.68 5.91
CA GLU A 139 3.44 19.24 4.74
C GLU A 139 4.89 18.80 5.07
N TYR A 140 5.46 19.32 6.17
CA TYR A 140 6.84 19.04 6.57
C TYR A 140 6.95 18.07 7.75
N GLN A 141 5.83 17.65 8.35
CA GLN A 141 5.82 16.76 9.53
C GLN A 141 6.56 15.44 9.29
N LYS A 142 6.41 14.84 8.11
CA LYS A 142 7.10 13.59 7.76
C LYS A 142 8.62 13.78 7.76
N GLN A 143 9.10 14.79 7.05
CA GLN A 143 10.53 15.09 6.91
C GLN A 143 11.14 15.47 8.25
N PHE A 144 10.41 16.23 9.07
CA PHE A 144 10.83 16.58 10.43
C PHE A 144 10.94 15.35 11.33
N SER A 145 9.97 14.41 11.27
CA SER A 145 10.03 13.17 12.03
C SER A 145 11.22 12.29 11.62
N GLU A 146 11.51 12.20 10.32
CA GLU A 146 12.68 11.47 9.80
C GLU A 146 14.00 12.12 10.25
N LEU A 147 14.07 13.46 10.25
CA LEU A 147 15.21 14.21 10.76
C LEU A 147 15.44 13.93 12.25
N LEU A 148 14.38 13.95 13.07
CA LEU A 148 14.46 13.64 14.49
C LEU A 148 14.95 12.21 14.74
N MET A 149 14.46 11.24 13.96
CA MET A 149 14.89 9.85 14.09
C MET A 149 16.36 9.66 13.69
N LYS A 150 16.84 10.36 12.66
CA LYS A 150 18.27 10.39 12.28
C LYS A 150 19.13 11.07 13.34
N ALA A 151 18.67 12.22 13.84
CA ALA A 151 19.31 13.00 14.89
C ALA A 151 19.46 12.22 16.20
N ALA A 152 18.44 11.43 16.57
CA ALA A 152 18.47 10.57 17.74
C ALA A 152 19.44 9.38 17.58
N GLY A 153 19.69 8.93 16.35
CA GLY A 153 20.60 7.84 16.04
C GLY A 153 22.08 8.21 16.06
N ASP A 154 22.42 9.47 15.75
CA ASP A 154 23.81 9.96 15.73
C ASP A 154 23.88 11.45 16.12
N TYR A 155 23.93 11.69 17.43
CA TYR A 155 24.07 13.03 18.00
C TYR A 155 25.37 13.74 17.57
N GLY A 156 26.42 12.97 17.27
CA GLY A 156 27.70 13.50 16.81
C GLY A 156 27.58 14.07 15.40
N ALA A 157 26.99 13.33 14.47
CA ALA A 157 26.71 13.80 13.12
C ALA A 157 25.77 15.02 13.10
N LEU A 158 24.77 15.06 14.00
CA LEU A 158 23.89 16.22 14.11
C LEU A 158 24.64 17.47 14.56
N THR A 159 25.49 17.35 15.58
CA THR A 159 26.28 18.49 16.09
C THR A 159 27.23 19.04 15.02
N ALA A 160 27.87 18.16 14.25
CA ALA A 160 28.67 18.55 13.10
C ALA A 160 27.82 19.26 12.02
N SER A 161 26.65 18.72 11.70
CA SER A 161 25.72 19.31 10.73
C SER A 161 25.23 20.70 11.17
N VAL A 162 24.99 20.91 12.47
CA VAL A 162 24.59 22.23 13.01
C VAL A 162 25.70 23.27 12.80
N ALA A 163 26.97 22.89 13.00
CA ALA A 163 28.10 23.77 12.71
C ALA A 163 28.18 24.10 11.20
N ASP A 164 27.91 23.12 10.33
CA ASP A 164 27.86 23.34 8.87
C ASP A 164 26.69 24.24 8.46
N PHE A 165 25.53 24.12 9.12
CA PHE A 165 24.39 25.03 8.92
C PHE A 165 24.70 26.45 9.39
N GLN A 166 25.33 26.62 10.55
CA GLN A 166 25.77 27.93 11.03
C GLN A 166 26.82 28.54 10.11
N TRP A 167 27.77 27.73 9.63
CA TRP A 167 28.78 28.15 8.67
C TRP A 167 28.14 28.61 7.35
N SER A 168 27.20 27.84 6.81
CA SER A 168 26.49 28.19 5.58
C SER A 168 25.59 29.42 5.72
N GLN A 169 24.97 29.66 6.88
CA GLN A 169 24.17 30.86 7.13
C GLN A 169 24.98 32.17 7.12
N ASN A 170 26.30 32.09 7.35
CA ASN A 170 27.16 33.26 7.29
C ASN A 170 27.46 33.72 5.86
N PHE A 171 27.13 32.92 4.84
CA PHE A 171 27.28 33.32 3.44
C PHE A 171 26.06 34.11 3.00
N ARG A 172 26.31 35.28 2.40
CA ARG A 172 25.24 36.11 1.84
C ARG A 172 24.78 35.58 0.49
N GLU A 173 25.62 34.78 -0.16
CA GLU A 173 25.44 34.31 -1.51
C GLU A 173 24.85 32.89 -1.58
N PRO A 174 23.96 32.62 -2.56
CA PRO A 174 23.24 31.35 -2.63
C PRO A 174 24.19 30.16 -2.92
N PRO A 175 23.82 28.93 -2.48
CA PRO A 175 24.62 27.72 -2.68
C PRO A 175 25.00 27.42 -4.14
N THR A 176 24.28 27.98 -5.10
CA THR A 176 24.53 27.85 -6.53
C THR A 176 25.87 28.42 -6.97
N ILE A 177 26.43 29.40 -6.26
CA ILE A 177 27.72 30.02 -6.63
C ILE A 177 28.92 29.45 -5.87
N TRP A 178 28.70 28.61 -4.86
CA TRP A 178 29.78 28.09 -4.01
C TRP A 178 30.80 27.27 -4.79
N GLY A 179 30.36 26.55 -5.84
CA GLY A 179 31.26 25.81 -6.72
C GLY A 179 32.28 26.69 -7.43
N GLU A 180 31.91 27.93 -7.78
CA GLU A 180 32.83 28.89 -8.40
C GLU A 180 33.76 29.51 -7.37
N MET A 181 33.23 29.83 -6.19
CA MET A 181 33.98 30.40 -5.07
C MET A 181 35.04 29.44 -4.53
N LEU A 182 34.76 28.12 -4.50
CA LEU A 182 35.69 27.10 -4.03
C LEU A 182 36.68 26.64 -5.11
N ARG A 183 36.43 26.93 -6.39
CA ARG A 183 37.28 26.55 -7.53
C ARG A 183 38.77 26.92 -7.38
N PRO A 184 39.16 28.07 -6.76
CA PRO A 184 40.57 28.43 -6.57
C PRO A 184 41.32 27.52 -5.59
N ILE A 185 40.64 26.85 -4.65
CA ILE A 185 41.29 26.06 -3.59
C ILE A 185 42.02 24.83 -4.17
N PRO A 186 41.39 23.96 -4.98
CA PRO A 186 42.09 22.85 -5.64
C PRO A 186 43.24 23.32 -6.55
N VAL A 187 43.09 24.47 -7.20
CA VAL A 187 44.12 25.05 -8.09
C VAL A 187 45.36 25.46 -7.28
N ALA A 188 45.16 26.13 -6.14
CA ALA A 188 46.24 26.49 -5.23
C ALA A 188 46.90 25.26 -4.59
N LEU A 189 46.14 24.23 -4.27
CA LEU A 189 46.69 22.99 -3.71
C LEU A 189 47.55 22.25 -4.74
N ALA A 190 47.08 22.15 -5.99
CA ALA A 190 47.84 21.57 -7.08
C ALA A 190 49.14 22.35 -7.39
N SER A 191 49.12 23.69 -7.27
CA SER A 191 50.33 24.49 -7.44
C SER A 191 51.33 24.25 -6.32
N CYS A 192 50.89 24.20 -5.06
CA CYS A 192 51.71 23.84 -3.91
C CYS A 192 52.36 22.46 -4.07
N THR A 193 51.60 21.46 -4.52
CA THR A 193 52.13 20.10 -4.78
C THR A 193 53.21 20.14 -5.87
N ARG A 194 52.97 20.83 -6.98
CA ARG A 194 53.98 20.98 -8.05
C ARG A 194 55.24 21.69 -7.57
N PHE A 195 55.11 22.73 -6.73
CA PHE A 195 56.26 23.39 -6.13
C PHE A 195 57.07 22.44 -5.25
N PHE A 196 56.39 21.62 -4.43
CA PHE A 196 57.05 20.64 -3.59
C PHE A 196 57.77 19.55 -4.40
N GLU A 197 57.15 19.06 -5.47
CA GLU A 197 57.76 18.10 -6.40
C GLU A 197 59.00 18.70 -7.08
N ALA A 198 58.91 19.95 -7.57
CA ALA A 198 60.05 20.64 -8.17
C ALA A 198 61.21 20.83 -7.18
N MET A 199 60.92 21.22 -5.94
CA MET A 199 61.92 21.35 -4.87
C MET A 199 62.57 20.00 -4.53
N THR A 200 61.78 18.93 -4.53
CA THR A 200 62.28 17.57 -4.29
C THR A 200 63.19 17.10 -5.43
N ALA A 201 62.80 17.30 -6.68
CA ALA A 201 63.61 16.99 -7.86
C ALA A 201 64.92 17.80 -7.91
N MET A 202 64.89 19.07 -7.51
CA MET A 202 66.09 19.91 -7.39
C MET A 202 67.06 19.35 -6.35
N ARG A 203 66.55 18.96 -5.17
CA ARG A 203 67.35 18.34 -4.11
C ARG A 203 67.99 17.03 -4.56
N GLU A 204 67.25 16.17 -5.25
CA GLU A 204 67.78 14.92 -5.81
C GLU A 204 68.85 15.15 -6.88
N SER A 205 68.68 16.18 -7.72
CA SER A 205 69.66 16.55 -8.74
C SER A 205 70.97 17.03 -8.11
N PHE A 206 70.87 17.82 -7.04
CA PHE A 206 72.04 18.26 -6.27
C PHE A 206 72.75 17.11 -5.58
N ALA A 207 72.00 16.17 -4.99
CA ALA A 207 72.57 14.96 -4.39
C ALA A 207 73.35 14.11 -5.42
N LYS A 208 72.81 13.94 -6.65
CA LYS A 208 73.50 13.26 -7.76
C LYS A 208 74.78 14.00 -8.19
N LEU A 209 74.78 15.33 -8.21
CA LEU A 209 75.99 16.11 -8.51
C LEU A 209 77.06 15.95 -7.42
N GLN A 210 76.66 15.89 -6.15
CA GLN A 210 77.58 15.66 -5.05
C GLN A 210 78.24 14.28 -5.13
N THR A 211 77.50 13.21 -5.45
CA THR A 211 78.08 11.87 -5.61
C THR A 211 79.06 11.79 -6.77
N LEU A 212 78.78 12.45 -7.90
CA LEU A 212 79.70 12.55 -9.04
C LEU A 212 80.98 13.32 -8.70
N ARG A 213 80.87 14.39 -7.89
CA ARG A 213 82.01 15.16 -7.39
C ARG A 213 82.90 14.36 -6.45
N VAL A 214 82.29 13.55 -5.56
CA VAL A 214 83.04 12.69 -4.62
C VAL A 214 83.69 11.51 -5.34
N GLY A 215 83.04 10.94 -6.37
CA GLY A 215 83.59 9.84 -7.18
C GLY A 215 84.77 10.21 -8.09
N HIS A 216 85.00 11.49 -8.38
CA HIS A 216 86.12 11.97 -9.21
C HIS A 216 87.31 12.52 -8.41
N SER A 217 87.27 12.48 -7.07
CA SER A 217 88.36 12.97 -6.21
C SER A 217 89.37 11.88 -5.84
N SER A 218 89.78 11.04 -6.80
CA SER A 218 90.95 10.16 -6.62
C SER A 218 91.90 10.14 -7.82
N GLN A 219 91.74 11.01 -8.83
CA GLN A 219 92.71 11.12 -9.91
C GLN A 219 92.71 12.52 -10.57
N ARG A 220 93.68 13.36 -10.15
CA ARG A 220 94.32 14.53 -10.80
C ARG A 220 94.88 15.42 -9.69
N VAL A 221 96.18 15.39 -9.36
CA VAL A 221 97.33 15.99 -10.07
C VAL A 221 97.02 17.38 -10.63
N THR A 222 97.52 18.38 -9.90
CA THR A 222 98.12 19.67 -10.32
C THR A 222 97.56 20.37 -11.56
N GLY A 223 96.95 21.54 -11.35
CA GLY A 223 96.70 22.55 -12.40
C GLY A 223 95.60 23.54 -12.02
N GLU A 224 95.96 24.82 -11.94
CA GLU A 224 95.14 26.00 -11.58
C GLU A 224 93.75 26.05 -12.24
N SER A 225 92.73 26.43 -11.46
CA SER A 225 91.54 27.13 -11.98
C SER A 225 90.78 27.81 -10.84
N ASP A 226 90.86 29.15 -10.82
CA ASP A 226 90.16 30.03 -9.91
C ASP A 226 88.64 29.98 -10.14
N CYS A 227 87.96 29.24 -9.28
CA CYS A 227 86.50 29.33 -9.11
C CYS A 227 86.21 29.56 -7.63
N VAL A 228 86.28 30.82 -7.20
CA VAL A 228 85.88 31.25 -5.86
C VAL A 228 84.37 31.03 -5.71
N THR A 229 83.99 30.13 -4.80
CA THR A 229 82.60 30.00 -4.34
C THR A 229 82.35 31.07 -3.28
N PRO A 230 81.29 31.90 -3.35
CA PRO A 230 81.02 32.89 -2.33
C PRO A 230 80.62 32.21 -1.00
N PRO A 231 81.01 32.78 0.16
CA PRO A 231 80.70 32.20 1.45
C PRO A 231 79.22 32.39 1.78
N TRP A 232 78.53 31.29 2.05
CA TRP A 232 77.20 31.32 2.66
C TRP A 232 77.35 31.87 4.07
N ARG A 233 76.88 33.11 4.30
CA ARG A 233 76.75 33.62 5.67
C ARG A 233 75.70 32.79 6.39
N THR A 234 76.14 32.03 7.39
CA THR A 234 75.30 31.58 8.49
C THR A 234 75.01 32.79 9.38
N GLU A 235 73.91 33.50 9.13
CA GLU A 235 73.31 34.36 10.15
C GLU A 235 72.14 33.63 10.79
N SER A 236 72.47 32.94 11.87
CA SER A 236 71.57 32.53 12.93
C SER A 236 71.09 33.77 13.69
N ASN A 237 69.93 34.32 13.36
CA ASN A 237 69.15 35.14 14.30
C ASN A 237 67.71 35.37 13.82
N PHE A 238 66.75 34.59 14.31
CA PHE A 238 65.36 35.03 14.50
C PHE A 238 64.72 34.13 15.55
N ASP A 239 64.99 34.46 16.81
CA ASP A 239 64.26 33.96 17.96
C ASP A 239 63.77 35.17 18.75
N VAL A 240 62.75 35.87 18.24
CA VAL A 240 62.01 36.93 18.96
C VAL A 240 60.56 36.98 18.44
N LEU A 241 59.67 36.24 19.11
CA LEU A 241 58.34 36.68 19.61
C LEU A 241 57.39 35.48 19.78
N ALA A 242 57.64 34.70 20.83
CA ALA A 242 56.57 34.02 21.54
C ALA A 242 55.73 35.08 22.27
N ILE A 243 54.54 35.39 21.75
CA ILE A 243 53.51 36.12 22.50
C ILE A 243 52.48 35.12 23.03
N GLY A 244 52.67 34.74 24.29
CA GLY A 244 51.66 34.79 25.34
C GLY A 244 50.36 34.00 25.17
N SER A 245 50.39 32.72 25.57
CA SER A 245 49.25 32.09 26.22
C SER A 245 49.22 32.53 27.68
N LEU A 246 48.25 33.37 28.07
CA LEU A 246 47.99 33.70 29.47
C LEU A 246 46.68 33.04 29.92
N ARG A 247 46.81 31.95 30.69
CA ARG A 247 45.73 31.31 31.44
C ARG A 247 46.02 31.40 32.94
N ARG A 248 45.20 32.16 33.67
CA ARG A 248 44.80 31.92 35.09
C ARG A 248 43.75 32.99 35.46
N GLN A 249 42.46 32.65 35.51
CA GLN A 249 41.71 32.05 36.61
C GLN A 249 41.51 33.00 37.82
N GLY A 250 40.29 33.55 37.90
CA GLY A 250 39.44 33.54 39.10
C GLY A 250 39.70 34.56 40.22
N SER A 251 38.77 35.49 40.43
CA SER A 251 38.02 35.59 41.69
C SER A 251 36.87 36.62 41.61
N SER A 252 35.76 36.19 42.20
CA SER A 252 34.54 36.88 42.62
C SER A 252 34.69 38.30 43.16
N LYS A 253 33.70 39.17 42.89
CA LYS A 253 32.88 39.80 43.94
C LYS A 253 31.57 40.40 43.40
N GLN A 254 30.64 40.45 44.33
CA GLN A 254 29.18 40.64 44.29
C GLN A 254 28.80 42.13 44.42
N GLU A 255 27.48 42.39 44.46
CA GLU A 255 26.75 43.67 44.67
C GLU A 255 26.42 44.41 43.36
N GLY A 256 25.17 44.73 42.98
CA GLY A 256 23.91 44.91 43.71
C GLY A 256 23.45 46.36 43.59
N VAL A 257 22.12 46.58 43.50
CA VAL A 257 21.38 47.88 43.67
C VAL A 257 21.28 48.70 42.35
N ILE A 258 20.12 49.07 41.77
CA ILE A 258 18.68 49.23 42.16
C ILE A 258 17.80 48.65 41.06
#